data_AF-A0A6G3MLE9-F1
#
_entry.id   AF-A0A6G3MLE9-F1
#
_cell.length_a   1.000
_cell.length_b   1.000
_cell.length_c   1.000
_cell.angle_alpha   90.00
_cell.angle_beta   90.00
_cell.angle_gamma   90.00
#
_symmetry.space_group_name_H-M   'P 1'
#
loop_
_entity.id
_entity.type
_entity.pdbx_description
1 polymer ?
#
loop_
_entity_poly.entity_id
_entity_poly.type
_entity_poly.pdbx_seq_one_letter_code
_entity_poly.pdbx_strand_id
1 'polypeptide(L)'
;KKILSHNFANYGTVLIEHCLLEFGFSSKSCFGTDALIDRDLDRLYQVIEKADSILTKFINGEIKGGYITRDVKKAGSEDIYINTAYHPFLFNQHREQNIKKFDLFSEAIDEFYSSIEQQKTQVQLISREKTAQAKVENVRKDHETRLKTLEKEQDTNLEAAELIQENQEIIDKVILMI
;
A
#
# COMPACT_ATOMS: atom_id res chain seq x y z
N LYS A 1 -2.97 -13.58 -15.54
CA LYS A 1 -3.42 -12.82 -16.74
C LYS A 1 -4.96 -12.79 -16.70
N LYS A 2 -5.60 -11.62 -16.68
CA LYS A 2 -7.08 -11.47 -16.72
C LYS A 2 -7.55 -11.87 -18.13
N ILE A 3 -8.05 -13.10 -18.31
CA ILE A 3 -8.39 -13.66 -19.65
C ILE A 3 -9.70 -13.07 -20.19
N LEU A 4 -10.63 -12.67 -19.33
CA LEU A 4 -11.90 -12.09 -19.74
C LEU A 4 -11.76 -10.65 -20.27
N SER A 5 -10.84 -9.85 -19.74
CA SER A 5 -10.70 -8.45 -20.18
C SER A 5 -10.25 -8.28 -21.63
N HIS A 6 -9.67 -9.32 -22.25
CA HIS A 6 -9.23 -9.27 -23.65
C HIS A 6 -10.36 -9.62 -24.63
N ASN A 7 -11.36 -10.40 -24.21
CA ASN A 7 -12.48 -10.82 -25.05
C ASN A 7 -13.63 -9.80 -25.07
N PHE A 8 -13.65 -8.88 -24.10
CA PHE A 8 -14.62 -7.78 -24.00
C PHE A 8 -14.02 -6.44 -24.45
N ALA A 9 -13.28 -6.43 -25.56
CA ALA A 9 -12.50 -5.29 -26.03
C ALA A 9 -13.28 -3.96 -26.18
N ASN A 10 -14.61 -4.02 -26.28
CA ASN A 10 -15.49 -2.85 -26.41
C ASN A 10 -15.81 -2.17 -25.06
N TYR A 11 -15.52 -2.80 -23.92
CA TYR A 11 -15.84 -2.27 -22.59
C TYR A 11 -14.58 -2.02 -21.77
N GLY A 12 -14.57 -0.93 -21.02
CA GLY A 12 -13.50 -0.65 -20.06
C GLY A 12 -13.43 -1.74 -18.98
N THR A 13 -12.21 -2.11 -18.59
CA THR A 13 -11.95 -3.14 -17.55
C THR A 13 -12.69 -2.87 -16.25
N VAL A 14 -12.79 -1.60 -15.87
CA VAL A 14 -13.47 -1.10 -14.66
C VAL A 14 -14.99 -1.35 -14.73
N LEU A 15 -15.60 -1.19 -15.91
CA LEU A 15 -17.04 -1.41 -16.10
C LEU A 15 -17.39 -2.90 -16.06
N ILE A 16 -16.57 -3.73 -16.73
CA ILE A 16 -16.75 -5.18 -16.70
C ILE A 16 -16.62 -5.70 -15.27
N GLU A 17 -15.62 -5.23 -14.53
CA GLU A 17 -15.40 -5.63 -13.14
C GLU A 17 -16.58 -5.23 -12.24
N HIS A 18 -17.16 -4.05 -12.46
CA HIS A 18 -18.35 -3.60 -11.74
C HIS A 18 -19.55 -4.52 -11.96
N CYS A 19 -19.82 -4.87 -13.22
CA CYS A 19 -20.94 -5.73 -13.59
C CYS A 19 -20.71 -7.14 -13.04
N LEU A 20 -19.50 -7.70 -13.18
CA LEU A 20 -19.15 -9.00 -12.60
C LEU A 20 -19.39 -9.05 -11.09
N LEU A 21 -18.97 -8.01 -10.35
CA LEU A 21 -19.21 -7.92 -8.90
C LEU A 21 -20.70 -7.84 -8.56
N GLU A 22 -21.51 -7.17 -9.37
CA GLU A 22 -22.96 -7.05 -9.15
C GLU A 22 -23.67 -8.41 -9.28
N PHE A 23 -23.22 -9.26 -10.19
CA PHE A 23 -23.77 -10.60 -10.39
C PHE A 23 -23.09 -11.69 -9.53
N GLY A 24 -22.29 -11.29 -8.53
CA GLY A 24 -21.72 -12.18 -7.52
C GLY A 24 -20.40 -12.87 -7.91
N PHE A 25 -19.77 -12.46 -9.01
CA PHE A 25 -18.44 -12.95 -9.37
C PHE A 25 -17.36 -12.23 -8.54
N SER A 26 -16.32 -12.94 -8.12
CA SER A 26 -15.22 -12.35 -7.34
C SER A 26 -14.26 -11.54 -8.23
N SER A 27 -13.85 -10.34 -7.81
CA SER A 27 -12.86 -9.48 -8.50
C SER A 27 -11.53 -10.19 -8.85
N LYS A 28 -11.23 -11.32 -8.18
CA LYS A 28 -10.02 -12.13 -8.37
C LYS A 28 -10.25 -13.52 -8.98
N SER A 29 -11.49 -13.90 -9.32
CA SER A 29 -11.72 -15.23 -9.90
C SER A 29 -11.21 -15.27 -11.34
N CYS A 30 -9.98 -15.74 -11.51
CA CYS A 30 -9.63 -16.49 -12.70
C CYS A 30 -10.67 -17.62 -12.81
N PHE A 31 -11.47 -17.61 -13.87
CA PHE A 31 -12.21 -18.79 -14.30
C PHE A 31 -11.17 -19.86 -14.64
N GLY A 32 -10.82 -20.67 -13.64
CA GLY A 32 -10.04 -21.88 -13.80
C GLY A 32 -11.00 -23.06 -13.79
N THR A 33 -10.80 -23.95 -14.75
CA THR A 33 -11.38 -25.29 -14.90
C THR A 33 -12.85 -25.38 -15.32
N ASP A 34 -13.05 -25.52 -16.64
CA ASP A 34 -13.85 -26.50 -17.43
C ASP A 34 -15.21 -27.03 -16.94
N ALA A 35 -15.74 -26.69 -15.76
CA ALA A 35 -16.95 -27.30 -15.20
C ALA A 35 -18.13 -26.34 -14.97
N LEU A 36 -18.01 -25.05 -15.31
CA LEU A 36 -19.00 -24.01 -14.98
C LEU A 36 -19.62 -23.27 -16.17
N ILE A 37 -19.15 -23.55 -17.40
CA ILE A 37 -19.43 -22.73 -18.58
C ILE A 37 -20.94 -22.63 -18.86
N ASP A 38 -21.70 -23.73 -18.87
CA ASP A 38 -23.12 -23.67 -19.23
C ASP A 38 -24.02 -22.99 -18.20
N ARG A 39 -23.70 -23.04 -16.90
CA ARG A 39 -24.52 -22.38 -15.86
C ARG A 39 -24.22 -20.90 -15.68
N ASP A 40 -22.99 -20.49 -16.00
CA ASP A 40 -22.58 -19.10 -15.86
C ASP A 40 -22.69 -18.31 -17.18
N LEU A 41 -22.94 -18.95 -18.32
CA LEU A 41 -23.18 -18.28 -19.61
C LEU A 41 -24.38 -17.33 -19.57
N ASP A 42 -25.51 -17.76 -18.98
CA ASP A 42 -26.69 -16.89 -18.83
C ASP A 42 -26.41 -15.68 -17.95
N ARG A 43 -25.61 -15.87 -16.88
CA ARG A 43 -25.18 -14.77 -16.00
C ARG A 43 -24.20 -13.83 -16.69
N LEU A 44 -23.29 -14.37 -17.50
CA LEU A 44 -22.36 -13.58 -18.31
C LEU A 44 -23.10 -12.78 -19.39
N TYR A 45 -24.15 -13.33 -19.99
CA TYR A 45 -25.00 -12.59 -20.92
C TYR A 45 -25.69 -11.41 -20.23
N GLN A 46 -26.25 -11.63 -19.03
CA GLN A 46 -26.83 -10.55 -18.21
C GLN A 46 -25.81 -9.49 -17.79
N VAL A 47 -24.56 -9.89 -17.49
CA VAL A 47 -23.45 -8.98 -17.21
C VAL A 47 -23.18 -8.05 -18.40
N ILE A 48 -23.18 -8.60 -19.63
CA ILE A 48 -22.94 -7.83 -20.86
C ILE A 48 -24.13 -6.90 -21.14
N GLU A 49 -25.36 -7.39 -21.04
CA GLU A 49 -26.57 -6.58 -21.25
C GLU A 49 -26.63 -5.40 -20.27
N LYS A 50 -26.26 -5.63 -19.00
CA LYS A 50 -26.12 -4.57 -18.00
C LYS A 50 -25.04 -3.56 -18.37
N ALA A 51 -23.88 -4.04 -18.84
CA ALA A 51 -22.78 -3.17 -19.27
C ALA A 51 -23.20 -2.28 -20.45
N ASP A 52 -23.93 -2.82 -21.42
CA ASP A 52 -24.52 -2.06 -22.53
C ASP A 52 -25.53 -1.02 -22.06
N SER A 53 -26.42 -1.40 -21.12
CA SER A 53 -27.37 -0.45 -20.52
C SER A 53 -26.65 0.72 -19.85
N ILE A 54 -25.60 0.44 -19.08
CA ILE A 54 -24.79 1.48 -18.42
C ILE A 54 -24.10 2.39 -19.45
N LEU A 55 -23.48 1.83 -20.49
CA LEU A 55 -22.87 2.62 -21.57
C LEU A 55 -23.90 3.49 -22.30
N THR A 56 -25.07 2.95 -22.60
CA THR A 56 -26.16 3.70 -23.26
C THR A 56 -26.59 4.88 -22.40
N LYS A 57 -26.69 4.70 -21.08
CA LYS A 57 -27.00 5.80 -20.14
C LYS A 57 -25.90 6.86 -20.08
N PHE A 58 -24.64 6.48 -20.23
CA PHE A 58 -23.55 7.45 -20.36
C PHE A 58 -23.64 8.25 -21.66
N ILE A 59 -23.89 7.59 -22.78
CA ILE A 59 -24.05 8.23 -24.10
C ILE A 59 -25.25 9.19 -24.09
N ASN A 60 -26.35 8.79 -23.47
CA ASN A 60 -27.56 9.61 -23.33
C ASN A 60 -27.42 10.75 -22.31
N GLY A 61 -26.30 10.82 -21.57
CA GLY A 61 -26.04 11.88 -20.59
C GLY A 61 -26.90 11.82 -19.32
N GLU A 62 -27.49 10.65 -19.02
CA GLU A 62 -28.27 10.43 -17.80
C GLU A 62 -27.36 10.38 -16.55
N ILE A 63 -26.11 9.94 -16.74
CA ILE A 63 -25.11 9.87 -15.68
C ILE A 63 -24.22 11.10 -15.76
N LYS A 64 -24.44 12.05 -14.84
CA LYS A 64 -23.68 13.31 -14.77
C LYS A 64 -22.67 13.35 -13.63
N GLY A 65 -22.89 12.58 -12.56
CA GLY A 65 -22.11 12.63 -11.34
C GLY A 65 -20.64 12.23 -11.53
N GLY A 66 -19.75 12.91 -10.82
CA GLY A 66 -18.33 12.59 -10.77
C GLY A 66 -17.92 11.98 -9.43
N TYR A 67 -16.95 11.07 -9.45
CA TYR A 67 -16.44 10.43 -8.24
C TYR A 67 -14.92 10.41 -8.27
N ILE A 68 -14.28 10.76 -7.15
CA ILE A 68 -12.84 10.59 -6.94
C ILE A 68 -12.64 9.56 -5.83
N THR A 69 -11.83 8.54 -6.10
CA THR A 69 -11.37 7.57 -5.10
C THR A 69 -10.12 8.10 -4.41
N ARG A 70 -10.05 7.89 -3.09
CA ARG A 70 -9.01 8.41 -2.22
C ARG A 70 -8.40 7.31 -1.35
N ASP A 71 -7.08 7.31 -1.28
CA ASP A 71 -6.31 6.50 -0.35
C ASP A 71 -5.95 7.32 0.88
N VAL A 72 -5.96 6.67 2.04
CA VAL A 72 -5.55 7.29 3.31
C VAL A 72 -4.09 6.93 3.57
N LYS A 73 -3.23 7.93 3.68
CA LYS A 73 -1.86 7.78 4.17
C LYS A 73 -1.72 8.47 5.52
N LYS A 74 -1.22 7.72 6.50
CA LYS A 74 -0.90 8.25 7.83
C LYS A 74 0.43 8.99 7.81
N ALA A 75 0.40 10.26 8.19
CA ALA A 75 1.57 11.09 8.43
C ALA A 75 1.55 11.53 9.90
N GLY A 76 2.17 10.73 10.77
CA GLY A 76 2.11 10.95 12.21
C GLY A 76 0.68 10.79 12.76
N SER A 77 0.12 11.88 13.31
CA SER A 77 -1.21 11.92 13.94
C SER A 77 -2.35 12.32 12.99
N GLU A 78 -2.06 12.74 11.75
CA GLU A 78 -3.07 13.18 10.79
C GLU A 78 -3.20 12.21 9.61
N ASP A 79 -4.45 11.97 9.20
CA ASP A 79 -4.79 11.17 8.03
C ASP A 79 -4.81 12.07 6.78
N ILE A 80 -3.92 11.78 5.83
CA ILE A 80 -3.82 12.50 4.57
C ILE A 80 -4.55 11.71 3.49
N TYR A 81 -5.49 12.36 2.82
CA TYR A 81 -6.22 11.79 1.69
C TYR A 81 -5.53 12.11 0.37
N ILE A 82 -5.23 11.07 -0.41
CA ILE A 82 -4.59 11.20 -1.72
C ILE A 82 -5.56 10.68 -2.77
N ASN A 83 -5.83 11.50 -3.78
CA ASN A 83 -6.69 11.12 -4.88
C ASN A 83 -5.96 10.10 -5.76
N THR A 84 -6.58 8.97 -6.05
CA THR A 84 -5.96 7.88 -6.81
C THR A 84 -6.55 7.71 -8.19
N ALA A 85 -7.87 7.79 -8.31
CA ALA A 85 -8.55 7.75 -9.59
C ALA A 85 -9.82 8.60 -9.57
N TYR A 86 -10.31 8.93 -10.76
CA TYR A 86 -11.60 9.57 -10.97
C TYR A 86 -12.45 8.71 -11.91
N HIS A 87 -13.76 8.71 -11.65
CA HIS A 87 -14.71 7.87 -12.35
C HIS A 87 -16.01 8.66 -12.61
N PRO A 88 -16.65 8.46 -13.77
CA PRO A 88 -17.93 9.09 -14.10
C PRO A 88 -19.12 8.39 -13.39
N PHE A 89 -18.86 7.32 -12.66
CA PHE A 89 -19.87 6.56 -11.92
C PHE A 89 -19.25 5.85 -10.72
N LEU A 90 -20.05 5.62 -9.69
CA LEU A 90 -19.64 4.88 -8.52
C LEU A 90 -19.67 3.37 -8.78
N PHE A 91 -18.54 2.83 -9.23
CA PHE A 91 -18.40 1.40 -9.44
C PHE A 91 -18.37 0.62 -8.13
N ASN A 92 -18.88 -0.61 -8.15
CA ASN A 92 -19.00 -1.47 -6.97
C ASN A 92 -17.63 -1.81 -6.36
N GLN A 93 -16.58 -2.00 -7.15
CA GLN A 93 -15.22 -2.23 -6.61
C GLN A 93 -14.68 -1.06 -5.76
N HIS A 94 -15.22 0.14 -5.92
CA HIS A 94 -14.74 1.33 -5.22
C HIS A 94 -15.62 1.73 -4.04
N ARG A 95 -16.79 1.08 -3.82
CA ARG A 95 -17.74 1.45 -2.76
C ARG A 95 -17.16 1.42 -1.35
N GLU A 96 -16.21 0.53 -1.10
CA GLU A 96 -15.54 0.38 0.20
C GLU A 96 -14.38 1.37 0.40
N GLN A 97 -14.00 2.12 -0.64
CA GLN A 97 -12.92 3.10 -0.59
C GLN A 97 -13.44 4.47 -0.13
N ASN A 98 -12.52 5.36 0.25
CA ASN A 98 -12.89 6.75 0.55
C ASN A 98 -13.23 7.46 -0.76
N ILE A 99 -14.49 7.88 -0.91
CA ILE A 99 -14.98 8.51 -2.13
C ILE A 99 -15.27 9.99 -1.86
N LYS A 100 -14.99 10.85 -2.85
CA LYS A 100 -15.50 12.22 -2.92
C LYS A 100 -16.46 12.31 -4.11
N LYS A 101 -17.71 12.69 -3.86
CA LYS A 101 -18.77 12.80 -4.88
C LYS A 101 -18.86 14.25 -5.36
N PHE A 102 -19.14 14.40 -6.66
CA PHE A 102 -19.36 15.66 -7.37
C PHE A 102 -20.64 15.57 -8.19
N ASP A 103 -21.23 16.72 -8.49
CA ASP A 103 -22.45 16.80 -9.27
C ASP A 103 -22.19 16.59 -10.76
N LEU A 104 -21.03 17.07 -11.25
CA LEU A 104 -20.55 16.82 -12.60
C LEU A 104 -19.23 16.05 -12.63
N PHE A 105 -19.04 15.22 -13.66
CA PHE A 105 -17.78 14.54 -13.90
C PHE A 105 -16.63 15.50 -14.23
N SER A 106 -16.93 16.61 -14.91
CA SER A 106 -15.92 17.66 -15.18
C SER A 106 -15.36 18.26 -13.88
N GLU A 107 -16.21 18.51 -12.88
CA GLU A 107 -15.77 19.04 -11.58
C GLU A 107 -14.84 18.06 -10.86
N ALA A 108 -15.13 16.75 -10.94
CA ALA A 108 -14.25 15.73 -10.39
C ALA A 108 -12.88 15.70 -11.10
N ILE A 109 -12.85 15.89 -12.41
CA ILE A 109 -11.59 16.00 -13.18
C ILE A 109 -10.83 17.26 -12.75
N ASP A 110 -11.48 18.41 -12.72
CA ASP A 110 -10.86 19.70 -12.39
C ASP A 110 -10.25 19.65 -10.99
N GLU A 111 -10.99 19.16 -10.00
CA GLU A 111 -10.49 18.97 -8.64
C GLU A 111 -9.31 17.98 -8.62
N PHE A 112 -9.41 16.85 -9.34
CA PHE A 112 -8.37 15.84 -9.37
C PHE A 112 -7.06 16.44 -9.86
N TYR A 113 -7.06 17.06 -11.04
CA TYR A 113 -5.84 17.63 -11.62
C TYR A 113 -5.34 18.87 -10.88
N SER A 114 -6.24 19.67 -10.27
CA SER A 114 -5.84 20.81 -9.45
C SER A 114 -5.11 20.38 -8.17
N SER A 115 -5.42 19.21 -7.61
CA SER A 115 -4.85 18.73 -6.35
C SER A 115 -3.63 17.81 -6.51
N ILE A 116 -3.31 17.34 -7.72
CA ILE A 116 -2.19 16.41 -7.98
C ILE A 116 -0.85 16.97 -7.49
N GLU A 117 -0.53 18.23 -7.79
CA GLU A 117 0.77 18.81 -7.46
C GLU A 117 0.96 18.95 -5.95
N GLN A 118 -0.09 19.40 -5.26
CA GLN A 118 -0.13 19.49 -3.81
C GLN A 118 0.05 18.11 -3.17
N GLN A 119 -0.70 17.11 -3.63
CA GLN A 119 -0.61 15.74 -3.10
C GLN A 119 0.76 15.10 -3.37
N LYS A 120 1.35 15.33 -4.56
CA LYS A 120 2.70 14.87 -4.89
C LYS A 120 3.74 15.43 -3.92
N THR A 121 3.64 16.72 -3.61
CA THR A 121 4.53 17.40 -2.67
C THR A 121 4.37 16.84 -1.26
N GLN A 122 3.12 16.64 -0.80
CA GLN A 122 2.83 16.02 0.50
C GLN A 122 3.41 14.61 0.60
N VAL A 123 3.24 13.76 -0.42
CA VAL A 123 3.80 12.40 -0.43
C VAL A 123 5.33 12.42 -0.34
N GLN A 124 5.97 13.36 -1.02
CA GLN A 124 7.43 13.53 -0.93
C GLN A 124 7.86 13.99 0.46
N LEU A 125 7.15 14.93 1.08
CA LEU A 125 7.43 15.38 2.45
C LEU A 125 7.34 14.21 3.45
N ILE A 126 6.28 13.41 3.40
CA ILE A 126 6.10 12.23 4.26
C ILE A 126 7.25 11.23 4.07
N SER A 127 7.65 10.99 2.82
CA SER A 127 8.77 10.08 2.52
C SER A 127 10.10 10.62 3.09
N ARG A 128 10.33 11.93 2.98
CA ARG A 128 11.53 12.59 3.53
C ARG A 128 11.54 12.54 5.06
N GLU A 129 10.40 12.77 5.70
CA GLU A 129 10.26 12.66 7.15
C GLU A 129 10.57 11.23 7.63
N LYS A 130 9.97 10.21 7.01
CA LYS A 130 10.27 8.80 7.33
C LYS A 130 11.74 8.46 7.15
N THR A 131 12.37 8.97 6.09
CA THR A 131 13.80 8.74 5.84
C THR A 131 14.66 9.41 6.89
N ALA A 132 14.33 10.64 7.30
CA ALA A 132 15.05 11.35 8.36
C ALA A 132 14.90 10.63 9.71
N GLN A 133 13.69 10.21 10.07
CA GLN A 133 13.42 9.43 11.28
C GLN A 133 14.22 8.11 11.29
N ALA A 134 14.26 7.38 10.18
CA ALA A 134 15.03 6.14 10.07
C ALA A 134 16.54 6.37 10.25
N LYS A 135 17.08 7.49 9.74
CA LYS A 135 18.50 7.84 9.96
C LYS A 135 18.82 8.08 11.43
N VAL A 136 17.96 8.83 12.13
CA VAL A 136 18.12 9.07 13.58
C VAL A 136 18.09 7.76 14.35
N GLU A 137 17.13 6.88 14.05
CA GLU A 137 17.02 5.59 14.74
C GLU A 137 18.23 4.68 14.45
N ASN A 138 18.79 4.72 13.25
CA ASN A 138 20.00 3.98 12.93
C ASN A 138 21.20 4.48 13.73
N VAL A 139 21.38 5.80 13.85
CA VAL A 139 22.45 6.39 14.69
C VAL A 139 22.25 6.02 16.15
N ARG A 140 21.01 6.05 16.65
CA ARG A 140 20.69 5.63 18.03
C ARG A 140 21.08 4.17 18.27
N LYS A 141 20.73 3.27 17.35
CA LYS A 141 21.07 1.84 17.44
C LYS A 141 22.56 1.58 17.35
N ASP A 142 23.28 2.32 16.50
CA ASP A 142 24.74 2.22 16.40
C ASP A 142 25.40 2.59 17.75
N HIS A 143 25.01 3.72 18.33
CA HIS A 143 25.48 4.13 19.65
C HIS A 143 25.14 3.11 20.75
N GLU A 144 23.90 2.59 20.76
CA GLU A 144 23.48 1.57 21.71
C GLU A 144 24.31 0.28 21.58
N THR A 145 24.60 -0.14 20.35
CA THR A 145 25.43 -1.33 20.08
C THR A 145 26.86 -1.10 20.52
N ARG A 146 27.43 0.07 20.21
CA ARG A 146 28.80 0.42 20.60
C ARG A 146 28.97 0.49 22.11
N LEU A 147 28.00 1.06 22.83
CA LEU A 147 28.00 1.07 24.30
C LEU A 147 28.00 -0.34 24.87
N LYS A 148 27.12 -1.22 24.37
CA LYS A 148 27.06 -2.63 24.81
C LYS A 148 28.38 -3.37 24.55
N THR A 149 29.03 -3.12 23.42
CA THR A 149 30.34 -3.72 23.13
C THR A 149 31.41 -3.22 24.11
N LEU A 150 31.46 -1.92 24.38
CA LEU A 150 32.42 -1.34 25.31
C LEU A 150 32.21 -1.82 26.75
N GLU A 151 30.96 -1.93 27.19
CA GLU A 151 30.60 -2.48 28.50
C GLU A 151 31.09 -3.93 28.62
N LYS A 152 30.85 -4.75 27.58
CA LYS A 152 31.35 -6.13 27.54
C LYS A 152 32.88 -6.21 27.57
N GLU A 153 33.58 -5.36 26.84
CA GLU A 153 35.05 -5.30 26.87
C GLU A 153 35.56 -4.90 28.27
N GLN A 154 34.90 -3.93 28.91
CA GLN A 154 35.23 -3.51 30.27
C GLN A 154 35.04 -4.66 31.27
N ASP A 155 33.92 -5.37 31.20
CA ASP A 155 33.63 -6.51 32.08
C ASP A 155 34.70 -7.61 31.93
N THR A 156 35.08 -7.94 30.69
CA THR A 156 36.15 -8.93 30.46
C THR A 156 37.51 -8.49 30.99
N ASN A 157 37.82 -7.19 30.93
CA ASN A 157 39.07 -6.66 31.48
C ASN A 157 39.06 -6.66 33.01
N LEU A 158 37.91 -6.39 33.64
CA LEU A 158 37.75 -6.49 35.08
C LEU A 158 37.93 -7.94 35.55
N GLU A 159 37.26 -8.89 34.90
CA GLU A 159 37.42 -10.32 35.22
C GLU A 159 38.89 -10.77 35.07
N ALA A 160 39.57 -10.36 34.01
CA ALA A 160 40.99 -10.65 33.82
C ALA A 160 41.86 -10.01 34.92
N ALA A 161 41.59 -8.76 35.31
CA ALA A 161 42.33 -8.07 36.35
C ALA A 161 42.12 -8.72 37.73
N GLU A 162 40.88 -9.13 38.05
CA GLU A 162 40.55 -9.87 39.26
C GLU A 162 41.33 -11.18 39.34
N LEU A 163 41.34 -11.98 38.26
CA LEU A 163 42.09 -13.24 38.19
C LEU A 163 43.61 -13.03 38.37
N ILE A 164 44.18 -11.98 37.78
CA ILE A 164 45.59 -11.64 37.97
C ILE A 164 45.86 -11.29 39.43
N GLN A 165 44.98 -10.51 40.06
CA GLN A 165 45.14 -10.08 41.44
C GLN A 165 45.04 -11.26 42.42
N GLU A 166 44.14 -12.22 42.19
CA GLU A 166 44.03 -13.45 42.99
C GLU A 166 45.28 -14.35 42.88
N ASN A 167 45.90 -14.38 41.69
CA ASN A 167 47.02 -15.28 41.40
C ASN A 167 48.39 -14.58 41.42
N GLN A 168 48.48 -13.40 42.02
CA GLN A 168 49.64 -12.52 41.96
C GLN A 168 50.95 -13.22 42.38
N GLU A 169 50.96 -13.97 43.50
CA GLU A 169 52.18 -14.64 43.99
C GLU A 169 52.74 -15.70 43.02
N ILE A 170 51.86 -16.35 42.24
CA ILE A 170 52.26 -17.36 41.26
C ILE A 170 52.81 -16.66 40.02
N ILE A 171 52.14 -15.60 39.57
CA ILE A 171 52.56 -14.80 38.42
C ILE A 171 53.95 -14.18 38.65
N ASP A 172 54.19 -13.58 39.83
CA ASP A 172 55.49 -12.98 40.17
C ASP A 172 56.63 -14.00 40.13
N LYS A 173 56.39 -15.23 40.62
CA LYS A 173 57.38 -16.33 40.56
C LYS A 173 57.71 -16.74 39.13
N VAL A 174 56.71 -16.76 38.24
CA VAL A 174 56.90 -17.12 36.83
C VAL A 174 57.67 -16.02 36.09
N ILE A 175 57.36 -14.74 36.35
CA ILE A 175 58.08 -13.60 35.76
C ILE A 175 59.58 -13.64 36.13
N LEU A 176 59.91 -14.00 37.37
CA LEU A 176 61.30 -14.14 37.84
C LEU A 176 62.07 -15.32 37.21
N MET A 177 61.37 -16.29 36.60
CA MET A 177 61.97 -17.47 35.96
C MET A 177 62.31 -17.27 34.49
N ILE A 178 61.81 -16.19 33.87
CA ILE A 178 62.09 -15.79 32.49
C ILE A 178 63.27 -14.81 32.48
#